data_AF-A0A2V6Z5I8-F1
#
_entry.id   AF-A0A2V6Z5I8-F1
#
_cell.length_a   1.000
_cell.length_b   1.000
_cell.length_c   1.000
_cell.angle_alpha   90.00
_cell.angle_beta   90.00
_cell.angle_gamma   90.00
#
_symmetry.space_group_name_H-M   'P 1'
#
loop_
_entity.id
_entity.type
_entity.pdbx_description
1 polymer ?
#
loop_
_entity_poly.entity_id
_entity_poly.type
_entity_poly.pdbx_seq_one_letter_code
_entity_poly.pdbx_strand_id
1 'polypeptide(L)'
;MIRAMIRLAVLVAATLLLARPAPADAPIYRWVDERGVPHFVQGIDSVPQKYRSAAAPFDLRRAPGSSRTSAETGASEGPAATEIRFTKGQAIVVDATINGGTSVKLILDTGADRTVINPRALTEAGVSLTEGPTGQIRGATGSASVQTAALESLEIGDAKVIDLLVVAHDIEQGAVDGLLGRDFLDQFKVSIDSDNGIATLAPKIK
;
A
#
# COMPACT_ATOMS: atom_id res chain seq x y z
N MET A 1 13.02 23.42 59.13
CA MET A 1 11.61 23.84 58.88
C MET A 1 11.48 24.18 57.39
N ILE A 2 11.63 23.26 56.43
CA ILE A 2 10.73 22.15 56.07
C ILE A 2 9.26 22.61 56.09
N ARG A 3 8.78 23.12 54.95
CA ARG A 3 7.38 23.07 54.43
C ARG A 3 7.15 24.18 53.40
N ALA A 4 7.78 24.10 52.23
CA ALA A 4 7.45 24.96 51.10
C ALA A 4 7.77 24.33 49.74
N MET A 5 7.54 23.03 49.53
CA MET A 5 7.79 22.38 48.22
C MET A 5 6.81 21.24 47.85
N ILE A 6 5.55 21.28 48.31
CA ILE A 6 4.53 20.33 47.82
C ILE A 6 3.21 21.08 47.61
N ARG A 7 3.06 21.70 46.44
CA ARG A 7 1.77 22.08 45.83
C ARG A 7 1.77 21.75 44.33
N LEU A 8 2.47 20.66 44.00
CA LEU A 8 2.44 19.99 42.69
C LEU A 8 1.65 18.68 42.90
N ALA A 9 0.71 18.39 42.01
CA ALA A 9 -0.38 17.42 42.16
C ALA A 9 -1.45 17.93 43.15
N VAL A 10 -2.66 18.29 42.74
CA VAL A 10 -3.70 17.31 42.34
C VAL A 10 -4.80 17.95 41.45
N LEU A 11 -4.73 19.23 41.06
CA LEU A 11 -5.89 19.93 40.49
C LEU A 11 -5.91 20.16 38.97
N VAL A 12 -5.50 19.17 38.17
CA VAL A 12 -5.80 19.09 36.71
C VAL A 12 -6.37 17.71 36.33
N ALA A 13 -6.88 16.96 37.31
CA ALA A 13 -7.34 15.59 37.13
C ALA A 13 -8.85 15.43 36.83
N ALA A 14 -9.62 16.52 36.68
CA ALA A 14 -11.07 16.37 36.50
C ALA A 14 -11.72 17.60 35.85
N THR A 15 -11.61 17.73 34.51
CA THR A 15 -12.65 18.29 33.62
C THR A 15 -12.12 18.41 32.18
N LEU A 16 -12.23 17.34 31.41
CA LEU A 16 -12.51 17.33 29.96
C LEU A 16 -12.84 15.87 29.58
N LEU A 17 -13.86 15.28 30.17
CA LEU A 17 -15.18 15.13 29.55
C LEU A 17 -15.13 14.76 28.05
N LEU A 18 -14.97 13.46 27.79
CA LEU A 18 -15.68 12.69 26.76
C LEU A 18 -15.54 13.15 25.30
N ALA A 19 -14.33 13.12 24.73
CA ALA A 19 -14.20 12.81 23.31
C ALA A 19 -14.30 11.28 23.14
N ARG A 20 -15.52 10.76 23.01
CA ARG A 20 -15.70 9.39 22.51
C ARG A 20 -15.12 9.37 21.08
N PRO A 21 -14.20 8.46 20.72
CA PRO A 21 -13.88 8.28 19.32
C PRO A 21 -15.18 7.87 18.61
N ALA A 22 -15.68 8.72 17.73
CA ALA A 22 -16.74 8.30 16.81
C ALA A 22 -16.16 7.15 15.98
N PRO A 23 -16.90 6.04 15.79
CA PRO A 23 -16.45 5.00 14.88
C PRO A 23 -16.29 5.64 13.50
N ALA A 24 -15.07 5.71 12.98
CA ALA A 24 -14.76 6.20 11.64
C ALA A 24 -15.09 5.13 10.58
N ASP A 25 -16.22 4.43 10.74
CA ASP A 25 -16.79 3.57 9.70
C ASP A 25 -17.49 4.49 8.70
N ALA A 26 -16.70 5.16 7.83
CA ALA A 26 -17.24 5.92 6.73
C ALA A 26 -17.57 4.95 5.58
N PRO A 27 -18.85 4.71 5.25
CA PRO A 27 -19.21 3.82 4.15
C PRO A 27 -18.60 4.32 2.84
N ILE A 28 -18.09 3.39 2.04
CA ILE A 28 -17.56 3.69 0.71
C ILE A 28 -18.76 3.91 -0.21
N TYR A 29 -18.75 5.00 -0.98
CA TYR A 29 -19.73 5.29 -2.01
C TYR A 29 -19.12 5.12 -3.38
N ARG A 30 -19.88 4.51 -4.27
CA ARG A 30 -19.52 4.37 -5.68
C ARG A 30 -20.41 5.29 -6.53
N TRP A 31 -19.82 6.03 -7.45
CA TRP A 31 -20.55 6.71 -8.52
C TRP A 31 -19.89 6.43 -9.88
N VAL A 32 -20.59 6.73 -10.97
CA VAL A 32 -20.11 6.55 -12.33
C VAL A 32 -20.08 7.92 -13.01
N ASP A 33 -18.98 8.27 -13.66
CA ASP A 33 -18.88 9.52 -14.40
C ASP A 33 -19.55 9.44 -15.78
N GLU A 34 -19.64 10.58 -16.47
CA GLU A 34 -20.24 10.70 -17.81
C GLU A 34 -19.56 9.82 -18.88
N ARG A 35 -18.35 9.32 -18.61
CA ARG A 35 -17.60 8.42 -19.49
C ARG A 35 -17.77 6.94 -19.10
N GLY A 36 -18.63 6.64 -18.13
CA GLY A 36 -18.88 5.27 -17.66
C GLY A 36 -17.84 4.74 -16.67
N VAL A 37 -16.92 5.57 -16.16
CA VAL A 37 -15.86 5.13 -15.24
C VAL A 37 -16.37 5.14 -13.79
N PRO A 38 -16.26 4.04 -13.04
CA PRO A 38 -16.65 4.00 -11.64
C PRO A 38 -15.59 4.63 -10.73
N HIS A 39 -16.03 5.46 -9.80
CA HIS A 39 -15.22 6.13 -8.78
C HIS A 39 -15.70 5.72 -7.39
N PHE A 40 -14.77 5.58 -6.43
CA PHE A 40 -15.05 5.14 -5.06
C PHE A 40 -14.48 6.15 -4.07
N VAL A 41 -15.29 6.60 -3.11
CA VAL A 41 -14.86 7.54 -2.06
C VAL A 41 -15.40 7.12 -0.70
N GLN A 42 -14.66 7.44 0.35
CA GLN A 42 -15.14 7.28 1.72
C GLN A 42 -15.99 8.49 2.12
N GLY A 43 -17.26 8.22 2.46
CA GLY A 43 -18.23 9.23 2.84
C GLY A 43 -18.94 9.89 1.65
N ILE A 44 -20.23 10.16 1.84
CA ILE A 44 -21.10 10.77 0.81
C ILE A 44 -20.69 12.21 0.48
N ASP A 45 -20.02 12.90 1.41
CA ASP A 45 -19.55 14.27 1.25
C ASP A 45 -18.41 14.38 0.24
N SER A 46 -17.61 13.32 0.10
CA SER A 46 -16.53 13.20 -0.88
C SER A 46 -17.03 12.95 -2.31
N VAL A 47 -18.32 12.62 -2.49
CA VAL A 47 -18.93 12.50 -3.82
C VAL A 47 -19.23 13.90 -4.37
N PRO A 48 -18.77 14.23 -5.60
CA PRO A 48 -19.13 15.50 -6.24
C PRO A 48 -20.65 15.69 -6.27
N GLN A 49 -21.12 16.90 -5.94
CA GLN A 49 -22.55 17.16 -5.72
C GLN A 49 -23.45 16.75 -6.90
N LYS A 50 -22.94 16.83 -8.13
CA LYS A 50 -23.65 16.39 -9.35
C LYS A 50 -23.93 14.88 -9.42
N TYR A 51 -23.19 14.05 -8.69
CA TYR A 51 -23.31 12.59 -8.70
C TYR A 51 -23.81 12.02 -7.38
N ARG A 52 -24.06 12.86 -6.37
CA ARG A 52 -24.41 12.43 -5.02
C ARG A 52 -25.76 11.72 -4.95
N SER A 53 -26.71 12.09 -5.82
CA SER A 53 -28.01 11.40 -5.95
C SER A 53 -27.92 10.04 -6.67
N ALA A 54 -26.87 9.83 -7.47
CA ALA A 54 -26.61 8.57 -8.18
C ALA A 54 -25.59 7.67 -7.46
N ALA A 55 -24.99 8.16 -6.36
CA ALA A 55 -24.02 7.41 -5.59
C ALA A 55 -24.70 6.37 -4.72
N ALA A 56 -24.24 5.12 -4.84
CA ALA A 56 -24.74 4.02 -4.03
C ALA A 56 -23.71 3.65 -2.94
N PRO A 57 -24.16 3.32 -1.72
CA PRO A 57 -23.28 2.72 -0.72
C PRO A 57 -22.75 1.40 -1.27
N PHE A 58 -21.43 1.30 -1.35
CA PHE A 58 -20.73 0.13 -1.84
C PHE A 58 -20.38 -0.75 -0.65
N ASP A 59 -21.18 -1.79 -0.45
CA ASP A 59 -20.90 -2.82 0.53
C ASP A 59 -19.87 -3.80 -0.05
N LEU A 60 -18.64 -3.73 0.47
CA LEU A 60 -17.55 -4.66 0.11
C LEU A 60 -17.92 -6.13 0.37
N ARG A 61 -18.94 -6.42 1.20
CA ARG A 61 -19.36 -7.78 1.55
C ARG A 61 -20.34 -8.39 0.55
N ARG A 62 -20.86 -7.62 -0.40
CA ARG A 62 -21.90 -8.05 -1.34
C ARG A 62 -21.52 -7.78 -2.80
N ALA A 63 -20.30 -8.15 -3.19
CA ALA A 63 -20.00 -8.33 -4.61
C ALA A 63 -20.64 -9.66 -5.10
N PRO A 64 -21.49 -9.64 -6.14
CA PRO A 64 -22.06 -10.88 -6.68
C PRO A 64 -20.96 -11.65 -7.44
N GLY A 65 -20.51 -12.76 -6.86
CA GLY A 65 -19.49 -13.60 -7.47
C GLY A 65 -19.24 -14.92 -6.75
N SER A 66 -20.21 -15.46 -6.00
CA SER A 66 -20.13 -16.83 -5.51
C SER A 66 -21.18 -17.67 -6.22
N SER A 67 -20.83 -18.14 -7.41
CA SER A 67 -21.50 -19.21 -8.15
C SER A 67 -20.63 -19.60 -9.35
N ARG A 68 -19.74 -20.58 -9.17
CA ARG A 68 -19.52 -21.66 -10.13
C ARG A 68 -18.62 -22.73 -9.49
N THR A 69 -19.27 -23.79 -9.04
CA THR A 69 -18.73 -25.16 -9.00
C THR A 69 -18.26 -25.56 -10.41
N SER A 70 -17.07 -26.15 -10.50
CA SER A 70 -16.72 -27.38 -11.24
C SER A 70 -15.36 -27.30 -11.93
N ALA A 71 -14.48 -28.20 -11.49
CA ALA A 71 -13.53 -29.04 -12.23
C ALA A 71 -12.95 -28.62 -13.60
N GLU A 72 -11.69 -29.03 -13.75
CA GLU A 72 -10.92 -29.33 -14.98
C GLU A 72 -10.22 -28.20 -15.72
N THR A 73 -8.88 -28.20 -15.54
CA THR A 73 -7.84 -28.34 -16.58
C THR A 73 -8.10 -27.66 -17.93
N GLY A 74 -7.29 -26.64 -18.22
CA GLY A 74 -7.10 -26.14 -19.57
C GLY A 74 -6.40 -24.79 -19.57
N ALA A 75 -5.17 -24.75 -20.09
CA ALA A 75 -4.31 -23.58 -20.17
C ALA A 75 -4.99 -22.38 -20.86
N SER A 76 -4.74 -21.18 -20.33
CA SER A 76 -4.81 -19.92 -21.06
C SER A 76 -3.75 -18.99 -20.48
N GLU A 77 -2.61 -18.90 -21.18
CA GLU A 77 -1.52 -17.96 -20.91
C GLU A 77 -1.98 -16.53 -21.27
N GLY A 78 -2.72 -15.91 -20.36
CA GLY A 78 -2.58 -14.49 -20.09
C GLY A 78 -1.62 -14.32 -18.91
N PRO A 79 -1.03 -13.13 -18.69
CA PRO A 79 -0.22 -12.91 -17.48
C PRO A 79 -1.09 -13.24 -16.26
N ALA A 80 -0.71 -14.30 -15.54
CA ALA A 80 -1.48 -14.81 -14.43
C ALA A 80 -1.45 -13.78 -13.30
N ALA A 81 -2.54 -13.70 -12.54
CA ALA A 81 -2.58 -12.83 -11.37
C ALA A 81 -1.66 -13.42 -10.28
N THR A 82 -0.77 -12.61 -9.72
CA THR A 82 0.06 -13.04 -8.59
C THR A 82 -0.77 -13.01 -7.32
N GLU A 83 -0.87 -14.13 -6.61
CA GLU A 83 -1.44 -14.20 -5.26
C GLU A 83 -0.35 -14.20 -4.20
N ILE A 84 -0.52 -13.35 -3.19
CA ILE A 84 0.37 -13.18 -2.04
C ILE A 84 -0.42 -13.54 -0.79
N ARG A 85 0.03 -14.54 -0.04
CA ARG A 85 -0.59 -14.91 1.24
C ARG A 85 -0.02 -14.08 2.38
N PHE A 86 -0.88 -13.61 3.27
CA PHE A 86 -0.48 -12.84 4.44
C PHE A 86 -1.33 -13.16 5.66
N THR A 87 -0.80 -12.86 6.85
CA THR A 87 -1.53 -13.00 8.11
C THR A 87 -2.30 -11.72 8.40
N LYS A 88 -3.62 -11.85 8.66
CA LYS A 88 -4.46 -10.71 9.05
C LYS A 88 -3.87 -9.95 10.24
N GLY A 89 -3.84 -8.63 10.13
CA GLY A 89 -3.30 -7.74 11.17
C GLY A 89 -1.77 -7.63 11.19
N GLN A 90 -1.06 -8.32 10.29
CA GLN A 90 0.36 -8.14 10.05
C GLN A 90 0.60 -7.38 8.75
N ALA A 91 1.79 -6.80 8.60
CA ALA A 91 2.21 -6.22 7.33
C ALA A 91 2.23 -7.30 6.24
N ILE A 92 1.78 -6.94 5.03
CA ILE A 92 1.85 -7.83 3.88
C ILE A 92 3.28 -7.77 3.36
N VAL A 93 4.04 -8.85 3.56
CA VAL A 93 5.42 -8.97 3.07
C VAL A 93 5.40 -9.79 1.78
N VAL A 94 6.09 -9.28 0.76
CA VAL A 94 6.25 -9.94 -0.54
C VAL A 94 7.72 -10.30 -0.75
N ASP A 95 7.95 -11.46 -1.36
CA ASP A 95 9.23 -11.78 -1.97
C ASP A 95 9.24 -11.16 -3.37
N ALA A 96 10.19 -10.24 -3.59
CA ALA A 96 10.41 -9.61 -4.88
C ALA A 96 11.78 -10.00 -5.44
N THR A 97 11.92 -10.02 -6.76
CA THR A 97 13.19 -10.27 -7.45
C THR A 97 13.63 -9.01 -8.21
N ILE A 98 14.84 -8.56 -7.91
CA ILE A 98 15.49 -7.44 -8.60
C ILE A 98 16.29 -7.99 -9.78
N ASN A 99 16.06 -7.42 -10.96
CA ASN A 99 16.78 -7.72 -12.21
C ASN A 99 16.84 -9.24 -12.52
N GLY A 100 15.81 -10.00 -12.14
CA GLY A 100 15.73 -11.45 -12.36
C GLY A 100 16.71 -12.31 -11.55
N GLY A 101 17.47 -11.73 -10.61
CA GLY A 101 18.54 -12.45 -9.90
C GLY A 101 18.45 -12.41 -8.37
N THR A 102 18.27 -11.22 -7.79
CA THR A 102 18.39 -11.05 -6.33
C THR A 102 17.03 -10.95 -5.66
N SER A 103 16.75 -11.86 -4.74
CA SER A 103 15.51 -11.87 -3.95
C SER A 103 15.60 -10.87 -2.79
N VAL A 104 14.55 -10.09 -2.58
CA VAL A 104 14.40 -9.13 -1.48
C VAL A 104 13.00 -9.25 -0.87
N LYS A 105 12.86 -8.93 0.42
CA LYS A 105 11.56 -8.88 1.10
C LYS A 105 11.07 -7.46 1.22
N LEU A 106 9.91 -7.14 0.63
CA LEU A 106 9.34 -5.80 0.68
C LEU A 106 8.00 -5.82 1.42
N ILE A 107 7.68 -4.78 2.16
CA ILE A 107 6.33 -4.57 2.69
C ILE A 107 5.49 -3.89 1.61
N LEU A 108 4.32 -4.44 1.29
CA LEU A 108 3.34 -3.77 0.43
C LEU A 108 2.80 -2.53 1.15
N ASP A 109 3.14 -1.34 0.66
CA ASP A 109 2.78 -0.06 1.26
C ASP A 109 2.03 0.83 0.26
N THR A 110 0.70 0.80 0.34
CA THR A 110 -0.17 1.65 -0.49
C THR A 110 -0.08 3.14 -0.14
N GLY A 111 0.56 3.50 0.98
CA GLY A 111 0.80 4.87 1.41
C GLY A 111 2.11 5.48 0.88
N ALA A 112 3.00 4.67 0.30
CA ALA A 112 4.26 5.11 -0.25
C ALA A 112 4.14 5.42 -1.76
N ASP A 113 4.51 6.63 -2.18
CA ASP A 113 4.52 7.01 -3.60
C ASP A 113 5.59 6.27 -4.40
N ARG A 114 6.72 6.00 -3.75
CA ARG A 114 7.90 5.36 -4.33
C ARG A 114 8.25 4.09 -3.58
N THR A 115 8.73 3.11 -4.32
CA THR A 115 9.35 1.92 -3.76
C THR A 115 10.68 2.31 -3.11
N VAL A 116 10.90 1.85 -1.88
CA VAL A 116 12.09 2.12 -1.07
C VAL A 116 12.80 0.80 -0.84
N ILE A 117 14.10 0.72 -1.10
CA ILE A 117 14.91 -0.49 -0.88
C ILE A 117 16.18 -0.10 -0.14
N ASN A 118 16.58 -0.92 0.82
CA ASN A 118 17.83 -0.77 1.55
C ASN A 118 19.01 -0.73 0.55
N PRO A 119 19.92 0.26 0.65
CA PRO A 119 21.12 0.36 -0.18
C PRO A 119 21.94 -0.93 -0.25
N ARG A 120 21.99 -1.69 0.86
CA ARG A 120 22.65 -3.00 0.92
C ARG A 120 22.08 -3.97 -0.11
N ALA A 121 20.76 -4.16 -0.11
CA ALA A 121 20.08 -5.12 -0.99
C ALA A 121 20.24 -4.74 -2.47
N LEU A 122 20.20 -3.43 -2.78
CA LEU A 122 20.49 -2.91 -4.12
C LEU A 122 21.93 -3.23 -4.56
N THR A 123 22.90 -3.02 -3.67
CA THR A 123 24.32 -3.31 -3.96
C THR A 123 24.55 -4.81 -4.16
N GLU A 124 23.92 -5.66 -3.35
CA GLU A 124 23.95 -7.13 -3.50
C GLU A 124 23.29 -7.59 -4.81
N ALA A 125 22.31 -6.83 -5.31
CA ALA A 125 21.73 -7.01 -6.64
C ALA A 125 22.58 -6.47 -7.79
N GLY A 126 23.78 -5.94 -7.52
CA GLY A 126 24.66 -5.34 -8.52
C GLY A 126 24.17 -4.00 -9.06
N VAL A 127 23.21 -3.35 -8.38
CA VAL A 127 22.65 -2.06 -8.80
C VAL A 127 23.56 -0.94 -8.34
N SER A 128 23.97 -0.08 -9.27
CA SER A 128 24.81 1.08 -8.98
C SER A 128 24.02 2.19 -8.31
N LEU A 129 24.44 2.60 -7.11
CA LEU A 129 23.85 3.72 -6.36
C LEU A 129 24.48 5.07 -6.72
N THR A 130 25.66 5.07 -7.34
CA THR A 130 26.43 6.28 -7.67
C THR A 130 25.98 6.98 -8.95
N GLU A 131 25.13 6.33 -9.74
CA GLU A 131 24.67 6.82 -11.05
C GLU A 131 23.22 7.34 -11.02
N GLY A 132 22.52 7.17 -9.90
CA GLY A 132 21.14 7.61 -9.76
C GLY A 132 21.00 9.11 -9.48
N PRO A 133 20.01 9.80 -10.06
CA PRO A 133 19.74 11.19 -9.71
C PRO A 133 19.40 11.32 -8.23
N THR A 134 19.93 12.36 -7.57
CA THR A 134 19.49 12.72 -6.22
C THR A 134 18.10 13.37 -6.32
N GLY A 135 17.18 12.94 -5.45
CA GLY A 135 15.80 13.40 -5.45
C GLY A 135 15.37 13.93 -4.09
N GLN A 136 14.18 14.53 -4.04
CA GLN A 136 13.48 14.78 -2.77
C GLN A 136 12.22 13.93 -2.70
N ILE A 137 12.05 13.24 -1.57
CA ILE A 137 10.79 12.60 -1.21
C ILE A 137 10.11 13.40 -0.12
N ARG A 138 8.77 13.41 -0.13
CA ARG A 138 7.93 14.00 0.93
C ARG A 138 7.11 12.88 1.57
N GLY A 139 7.34 12.65 2.85
CA GLY A 139 6.56 11.72 3.67
C GLY A 139 5.71 12.44 4.70
N ALA A 140 5.06 11.65 5.57
CA ALA A 140 4.23 12.17 6.67
C ALA A 140 5.01 13.06 7.67
N THR A 141 6.33 12.86 7.75
CA THR A 141 7.22 13.53 8.72
C THR A 141 8.00 14.71 8.13
N GLY A 142 7.90 14.98 6.82
CA GLY A 142 8.62 16.07 6.15
C GLY A 142 9.21 15.67 4.79
N SER A 143 10.17 16.45 4.30
CA SER A 143 10.91 16.16 3.07
C SER A 143 12.34 15.70 3.38
N ALA A 144 12.85 14.75 2.61
CA ALA A 144 14.23 14.27 2.71
C ALA A 144 14.89 14.17 1.34
N SER A 145 16.17 14.54 1.25
CA SER A 145 17.00 14.25 0.09
C SER A 145 17.36 12.77 0.09
N VAL A 146 17.14 12.09 -1.03
CA VAL A 146 17.39 10.65 -1.16
C VAL A 146 18.20 10.34 -2.41
N GLN A 147 18.96 9.25 -2.30
CA GLN A 147 19.57 8.61 -3.46
C GLN A 147 18.50 7.75 -4.14
N THR A 148 18.54 7.69 -5.47
CA THR A 148 17.68 6.81 -6.24
C THR A 148 18.52 5.77 -6.96
N ALA A 149 17.90 4.67 -7.36
CA ALA A 149 18.52 3.61 -8.13
C ALA A 149 17.57 3.17 -9.25
N ALA A 150 18.10 2.97 -10.45
CA ALA A 150 17.32 2.44 -11.57
C ALA A 150 17.41 0.91 -11.59
N LEU A 151 16.26 0.26 -11.60
CA LEU A 151 16.14 -1.19 -11.76
C LEU A 151 15.74 -1.51 -13.19
N GLU A 152 16.36 -2.53 -13.79
CA GLU A 152 15.93 -3.08 -15.07
C GLU A 152 14.57 -3.76 -14.91
N SER A 153 14.41 -4.51 -13.82
CA SER A 153 13.11 -5.06 -13.43
C SER A 153 12.96 -5.21 -11.93
N LEU A 154 11.70 -5.11 -11.48
CA LEU A 154 11.24 -5.61 -10.19
C LEU A 154 10.09 -6.59 -10.45
N GLU A 155 10.16 -7.76 -9.81
CA GLU A 155 9.27 -8.89 -10.08
C GLU A 155 8.68 -9.43 -8.79
N ILE A 156 7.39 -9.77 -8.79
CA ILE A 156 6.68 -10.43 -7.67
C ILE A 156 5.79 -11.51 -8.28
N GLY A 157 6.25 -12.76 -8.22
CA GLY A 157 5.64 -13.84 -9.01
C GLY A 157 5.63 -13.46 -10.50
N ASP A 158 4.44 -13.47 -11.12
CA ASP A 158 4.25 -13.11 -12.53
C ASP A 158 4.10 -11.58 -12.76
N ALA A 159 4.00 -10.80 -11.68
CA ALA A 159 3.88 -9.35 -11.76
C ALA A 159 5.27 -8.72 -11.94
N LYS A 160 5.52 -8.15 -13.11
CA LYS A 160 6.81 -7.53 -13.46
C LYS A 160 6.63 -6.08 -13.89
N VAL A 161 7.48 -5.20 -13.35
CA VAL A 161 7.64 -3.81 -13.82
C VAL A 161 9.08 -3.65 -14.27
N ILE A 162 9.26 -3.04 -15.45
CA ILE A 162 10.58 -2.73 -16.03
C ILE A 162 10.89 -1.25 -15.89
N ASP A 163 12.18 -0.90 -15.95
CA ASP A 163 12.67 0.49 -15.91
C ASP A 163 12.14 1.27 -14.70
N LEU A 164 12.23 0.67 -13.51
CA LEU A 164 11.69 1.23 -12.27
C LEU A 164 12.74 2.03 -11.52
N LEU A 165 12.45 3.30 -11.24
CA LEU A 165 13.30 4.14 -10.38
C LEU A 165 12.84 4.03 -8.92
N VAL A 166 13.70 3.46 -8.07
CA VAL A 166 13.44 3.25 -6.64
C VAL A 166 14.27 4.19 -5.77
N VAL A 167 13.86 4.36 -4.52
CA VAL A 167 14.58 5.13 -3.51
C VAL A 167 15.52 4.20 -2.73
N ALA A 168 16.80 4.56 -2.67
CA ALA A 168 17.79 3.86 -1.86
C ALA A 168 17.88 4.51 -0.47
N HIS A 169 17.20 3.93 0.51
CA HIS A 169 17.16 4.45 1.88
C HIS A 169 17.04 3.33 2.90
N ASP A 170 17.75 3.46 4.02
CA ASP A 170 17.68 2.49 5.11
C ASP A 170 16.31 2.55 5.79
N ILE A 171 15.67 1.40 5.93
CA ILE A 171 14.50 1.24 6.79
C ILE A 171 14.91 0.52 8.08
N GLU A 172 14.59 1.08 9.25
CA GLU A 172 14.94 0.48 10.55
C GLU A 172 14.12 -0.78 10.91
N GLN A 173 13.49 -1.41 9.91
CA GLN A 173 12.66 -2.61 10.06
C GLN A 173 13.50 -3.83 9.66
N GLY A 174 14.39 -4.27 10.55
CA GLY A 174 15.44 -5.27 10.28
C GLY A 174 15.03 -6.69 9.85
N ALA A 175 13.76 -6.93 9.52
CA ALA A 175 13.26 -8.19 8.97
C ALA A 175 12.92 -8.10 7.46
N VAL A 176 12.97 -6.90 6.88
CA VAL A 176 12.63 -6.64 5.47
C VAL A 176 13.65 -5.71 4.83
N ASP A 177 13.74 -5.78 3.51
CA ASP A 177 14.68 -5.03 2.69
C ASP A 177 14.09 -3.71 2.17
N GLY A 178 12.79 -3.49 2.31
CA GLY A 178 12.17 -2.27 1.79
C GLY A 178 10.65 -2.17 1.90
N LEU A 179 10.12 -1.14 1.24
CA LEU A 179 8.70 -0.86 1.04
C LEU A 179 8.40 -0.90 -0.46
N LEU A 180 7.34 -1.60 -0.85
CA LEU A 180 6.81 -1.62 -2.20
C LEU A 180 5.74 -0.55 -2.34
N GLY A 181 6.04 0.46 -3.16
CA GLY A 181 5.20 1.65 -3.31
C GLY A 181 4.25 1.62 -4.50
N ARG A 182 3.52 2.72 -4.66
CA ARG A 182 2.52 2.92 -5.72
C ARG A 182 3.09 2.99 -7.13
N ASP A 183 4.34 3.41 -7.29
CA ASP A 183 5.04 3.36 -8.57
C ASP A 183 5.05 1.96 -9.21
N PHE A 184 5.16 0.92 -8.39
CA PHE A 184 4.96 -0.47 -8.80
C PHE A 184 3.47 -0.88 -8.76
N LEU A 185 2.79 -0.67 -7.64
CA LEU A 185 1.44 -1.19 -7.40
C LEU A 185 0.40 -0.65 -8.40
N ASP A 186 0.53 0.61 -8.81
CA ASP A 186 -0.35 1.24 -9.78
C ASP A 186 -0.15 0.70 -11.21
N GLN A 187 0.81 -0.20 -11.46
CA GLN A 187 0.87 -0.94 -12.74
C GLN A 187 -0.13 -2.10 -12.79
N PHE A 188 -0.70 -2.49 -11.65
CA PHE A 188 -1.59 -3.64 -11.51
C PHE A 188 -2.96 -3.24 -10.96
N LYS A 189 -3.93 -4.14 -11.11
CA LYS A 189 -5.14 -4.15 -10.31
C LYS A 189 -4.82 -4.87 -9.00
N VAL A 190 -4.74 -4.11 -7.92
CA VAL A 190 -4.48 -4.63 -6.58
C VAL A 190 -5.79 -4.92 -5.87
N SER A 191 -5.93 -6.11 -5.29
CA SER A 191 -7.02 -6.44 -4.36
C SER A 191 -6.46 -7.09 -3.10
N ILE A 192 -7.01 -6.72 -1.94
CA ILE A 192 -6.63 -7.28 -0.64
C ILE A 192 -7.88 -7.87 -0.01
N ASP A 193 -7.89 -9.19 0.10
CA ASP A 193 -8.86 -9.96 0.86
C ASP A 193 -8.27 -10.29 2.24
N SER A 194 -8.53 -9.40 3.19
CA SER A 194 -8.03 -9.52 4.56
C SER A 194 -8.68 -10.65 5.37
N ASP A 195 -9.83 -11.17 4.92
CA ASP A 195 -10.51 -12.26 5.62
C ASP A 195 -9.91 -13.61 5.23
N ASN A 196 -9.54 -13.76 3.95
CA ASN A 196 -8.82 -14.93 3.46
C ASN A 196 -7.29 -14.81 3.55
N GLY A 197 -6.77 -13.61 3.87
CA GLY A 197 -5.33 -13.35 3.96
C GLY A 197 -4.64 -13.45 2.60
N ILE A 198 -5.28 -12.91 1.56
CA ILE A 198 -4.78 -12.96 0.17
C ILE A 198 -4.74 -11.55 -0.41
N ALA A 199 -3.57 -11.13 -0.89
CA ALA A 199 -3.43 -9.98 -1.77
C ALA A 199 -3.20 -10.47 -3.21
N THR A 200 -3.78 -9.80 -4.19
CA THR A 200 -3.66 -10.18 -5.60
C THR A 200 -3.16 -8.99 -6.42
N LEU A 201 -2.19 -9.25 -7.28
CA LEU A 201 -1.71 -8.34 -8.31
C LEU A 201 -2.13 -8.90 -9.66
N ALA A 202 -3.18 -8.32 -10.26
CA ALA A 202 -3.66 -8.74 -11.57
C ALA A 202 -3.26 -7.71 -12.64
N PRO A 203 -2.99 -8.13 -13.89
CA PRO A 203 -2.76 -7.21 -14.99
C PRO A 203 -3.94 -6.26 -15.21
N LYS A 204 -3.64 -5.02 -15.60
CA LYS A 204 -4.69 -4.10 -16.08
C LYS A 204 -5.08 -4.47 -17.50
N ILE A 205 -6.36 -4.81 -17.69
CA ILE A 205 -6.92 -5.02 -19.04
C ILE A 205 -6.96 -3.64 -19.72
N LYS A 206 -6.32 -3.53 -20.88
CA LYS A 206 -6.35 -2.32 -21.72
C LYS A 206 -7.68 -2.17 -22.44
#